data_AF-A0A524M7S0-F1
#
_entry.id   AF-A0A524M7S0-F1
#
_cell.length_a   1.000
_cell.length_b   1.000
_cell.length_c   1.000
_cell.angle_alpha   90.00
_cell.angle_beta   90.00
_cell.angle_gamma   90.00
#
_symmetry.space_group_name_H-M   'P 1'
#
loop_
_entity.id
_entity.type
_entity.pdbx_description
1 polymer ?
#
loop_
_entity_poly.entity_id
_entity_poly.type
_entity_poly.pdbx_seq_one_letter_code
_entity_poly.pdbx_strand_id
1 'polypeptide(L)'
;MSYEGVLEQSGSGLKKLVEAGEEIIGYIYPHTPLELILAHSLTPSLMRALPGVASGFEESLQTFACSYIRNLYNQRVNEQLPPITG
;
A
#
# COMPACT_ATOMS: atom_id res chain seq x y z
N MET A 1 -13.93 -2.25 16.20
CA MET A 1 -13.67 -0.79 16.15
C MET A 1 -13.46 -0.43 14.69
N SER A 2 -14.34 0.37 14.08
CA SER A 2 -14.06 0.94 12.77
C SER A 2 -13.29 2.24 12.97
N TYR A 3 -12.05 2.27 12.51
CA TYR A 3 -11.26 3.49 12.51
C TYR A 3 -11.76 4.37 11.36
N GLU A 4 -12.47 5.45 11.69
CA GLU A 4 -12.79 6.51 10.72
C GLU A 4 -11.46 7.05 10.15
N GLY A 5 -11.30 7.00 8.82
CA GLY A 5 -10.07 7.45 8.14
C GLY A 5 -9.17 6.36 7.56
N VAL A 6 -9.49 5.07 7.77
CA VAL A 6 -8.77 3.99 7.07
C VAL A 6 -9.37 3.79 5.68
N LEU A 7 -8.56 4.05 4.66
CA LEU A 7 -8.94 3.75 3.28
C LEU A 7 -8.40 2.38 2.87
N GLU A 8 -9.31 1.50 2.49
CA GLU A 8 -8.97 0.35 1.67
C GLU A 8 -8.74 0.82 0.23
N GLN A 9 -7.79 0.18 -0.47
CA GLN A 9 -7.42 0.45 -1.86
C GLN A 9 -8.64 0.69 -2.79
N SER A 10 -9.11 1.94 -2.84
CA SER A 10 -9.96 2.45 -3.90
C SER A 10 -9.08 3.39 -4.71
N GLY A 11 -8.66 2.95 -5.90
CA GLY A 11 -7.77 3.75 -6.76
C GLY A 11 -8.32 5.16 -7.02
N SER A 12 -9.65 5.30 -7.13
CA SER A 12 -10.33 6.59 -7.28
C SER A 12 -10.36 7.44 -6.02
N GLY A 13 -10.44 6.83 -4.83
CA GLY A 13 -10.45 7.55 -3.55
C GLY A 13 -9.07 8.09 -3.23
N LEU A 14 -8.04 7.24 -3.38
CA LEU A 14 -6.65 7.62 -3.14
C LEU A 14 -6.19 8.71 -4.10
N LYS A 15 -6.52 8.61 -5.39
CA LYS A 15 -6.15 9.62 -6.37
C LYS A 15 -6.72 11.00 -6.02
N LYS A 16 -7.99 11.08 -5.59
CA LYS A 16 -8.61 12.34 -5.15
C LYS A 16 -7.92 12.96 -3.95
N LEU A 17 -7.47 12.14 -3.00
CA LEU A 17 -6.76 12.64 -1.83
C LEU A 17 -5.37 13.16 -2.19
N VAL A 18 -4.64 12.45 -3.05
CA VAL A 18 -3.36 12.95 -3.55
C VAL A 18 -3.54 14.25 -4.34
N GLU A 19 -4.58 14.34 -5.18
CA GLU A 19 -4.93 15.58 -5.90
C GLU A 19 -5.33 16.73 -4.94
N ALA A 20 -5.88 16.40 -3.77
CA ALA A 20 -6.20 17.36 -2.70
C ALA A 20 -4.97 17.77 -1.87
N GLY A 21 -3.80 17.18 -2.12
CA GLY A 21 -2.55 17.47 -1.42
C GLY A 21 -2.36 16.70 -0.11
N GLU A 22 -3.17 15.67 0.14
CA GLU A 22 -3.03 14.81 1.33
C GLU A 22 -1.80 13.91 1.22
N GLU A 23 -1.05 13.79 2.33
CA GLU A 23 0.07 12.86 2.43
C GLU A 23 -0.43 11.47 2.82
N ILE A 24 -0.18 10.48 1.96
CA ILE A 24 -0.68 9.12 2.13
C ILE A 24 0.46 8.17 2.47
N ILE A 25 0.34 7.46 3.60
CA ILE A 25 1.26 6.39 4.01
C ILE A 25 0.63 5.04 3.70
N GLY A 26 1.30 4.25 2.86
CA GLY A 26 0.92 2.88 2.59
C GLY A 26 1.35 1.91 3.70
N TYR A 27 0.50 0.94 4.04
CA TYR A 27 0.86 -0.15 4.96
C TYR A 27 0.32 -1.50 4.48
N ILE A 28 0.96 -2.61 4.86
CA ILE A 28 0.64 -3.95 4.36
C ILE A 28 0.24 -4.96 5.44
N TYR A 29 0.43 -4.63 6.72
CA TYR A 29 0.13 -5.51 7.85
C TYR A 29 -1.03 -4.97 8.68
N PRO A 30 -1.95 -5.83 9.15
CA PRO A 30 -3.08 -5.40 9.97
C PRO A 30 -2.66 -4.88 11.35
N HIS A 31 -1.45 -5.23 11.81
CA HIS A 31 -0.89 -4.79 13.08
C HIS A 31 -0.10 -3.48 12.97
N THR A 32 -0.15 -2.78 11.83
CA THR A 32 0.46 -1.45 11.70
C THR A 32 -0.20 -0.50 12.72
N PRO A 33 0.58 0.26 13.51
CA PRO A 33 0.05 1.18 14.53
C PRO A 33 -0.56 2.43 13.86
N LEU A 34 -1.79 2.31 13.39
CA LEU A 34 -2.49 3.36 12.63
C LEU A 34 -2.65 4.64 13.45
N GLU A 35 -2.75 4.52 14.78
CA GLU A 35 -2.87 5.64 15.70
C GLU A 35 -1.69 6.61 15.60
N LEU A 36 -0.49 6.10 15.36
CA LEU A 36 0.70 6.96 15.18
C LEU A 36 0.62 7.72 13.86
N ILE A 37 0.21 7.04 12.78
CA ILE A 37 0.08 7.65 11.44
C ILE A 37 -0.98 8.77 11.49
N LEU A 38 -2.14 8.47 12.07
CA LEU A 38 -3.25 9.42 12.21
C LEU A 38 -2.88 10.61 13.12
N ALA A 39 -2.14 10.38 14.21
CA ALA A 39 -1.70 11.47 15.10
C ALA A 39 -0.80 12.50 14.40
N HIS A 40 -0.13 12.10 13.31
CA HIS A 40 0.68 12.98 12.48
C HIS A 40 -0.10 13.65 11.33
N SER A 41 -1.44 13.56 11.32
CA SER A 41 -2.28 14.07 10.22
C SER A 41 -1.95 13.45 8.86
N LEU A 42 -1.46 12.21 8.87
CA LEU A 42 -1.18 11.44 7.66
C LEU A 42 -2.33 10.47 7.39
N THR A 43 -2.59 10.20 6.11
CA THR A 43 -3.67 9.31 5.72
C THR A 43 -3.14 7.87 5.54
N PRO A 44 -3.49 6.92 6.42
CA PRO A 44 -3.08 5.52 6.25
C PRO A 44 -3.90 4.83 5.14
N SER A 45 -3.22 4.11 4.26
CA SER A 45 -3.83 3.36 3.16
C SER A 45 -3.37 1.90 3.15
N LEU A 46 -4.32 0.97 3.28
CA LEU A 46 -4.01 -0.47 3.27
C LEU A 46 -3.67 -0.92 1.85
N MET A 47 -2.41 -1.33 1.63
CA MET A 47 -1.92 -1.90 0.39
C MET A 47 -2.17 -3.40 0.31
N ARG A 48 -2.66 -3.86 -0.84
CA ARG A 48 -2.95 -5.28 -1.08
C ARG A 48 -2.28 -5.80 -2.34
N ALA A 49 -1.99 -7.09 -2.31
CA ALA A 49 -1.58 -7.83 -3.49
C ALA A 49 -2.73 -7.87 -4.51
N LEU A 50 -2.47 -7.54 -5.77
CA LEU A 50 -3.44 -7.66 -6.86
C LEU A 50 -3.44 -9.10 -7.40
N PRO A 51 -4.62 -9.76 -7.47
CA PRO A 51 -4.74 -11.06 -8.12
C PRO A 51 -4.28 -11.00 -9.58
N GLY A 52 -3.58 -12.02 -10.04
CA GLY A 52 -3.14 -12.10 -11.45
C GLY A 52 -1.89 -11.28 -11.80
N VAL A 53 -1.36 -10.45 -10.89
CA VAL A 53 -0.01 -9.90 -11.04
C VAL A 53 0.97 -11.04 -10.78
N ALA A 54 1.53 -11.57 -11.87
CA ALA A 54 2.62 -12.54 -11.79
C ALA A 54 3.74 -11.91 -10.98
N SER A 55 4.28 -12.65 -10.02
CA SER A 55 5.48 -12.24 -9.32
C SER A 55 6.63 -12.25 -10.33
N GLY A 56 6.87 -11.11 -10.97
CA GLY A 56 8.00 -10.86 -11.85
C GLY A 56 9.29 -11.39 -11.24
N PHE A 57 10.06 -11.99 -12.13
CA PHE A 57 11.25 -12.76 -11.85
C PHE A 57 12.40 -11.79 -11.52
N GLU A 58 12.52 -11.36 -10.26
CA GLU A 58 13.75 -10.72 -9.77
C GLU A 58 14.60 -11.73 -9.00
N GLU A 59 15.87 -11.88 -9.41
CA GLU A 59 16.83 -12.84 -8.85
C GLU A 59 17.11 -12.65 -7.35
N SER A 60 16.85 -11.46 -6.78
CA SER A 60 17.23 -11.09 -5.41
C SER A 60 16.20 -11.49 -4.33
N LEU A 61 14.90 -11.45 -4.64
CA LEU A 61 13.80 -11.69 -3.70
C LEU A 61 13.21 -13.11 -3.79
N GLN A 62 13.54 -13.84 -4.85
CA GLN A 62 12.89 -15.10 -5.21
C GLN A 62 12.99 -16.21 -4.16
N THR A 63 14.12 -16.30 -3.47
CA THR A 63 14.45 -17.51 -2.70
C THR A 63 13.88 -17.49 -1.27
N PHE A 64 13.56 -16.32 -0.71
CA PHE A 64 13.23 -16.20 0.71
C PHE A 64 11.96 -15.38 1.02
N ALA A 65 11.37 -14.67 0.05
CA ALA A 65 10.17 -13.88 0.28
C ALA A 65 8.89 -14.64 -0.09
N CYS A 66 7.83 -14.49 0.71
CA CYS A 66 6.53 -15.07 0.42
C CYS A 66 5.90 -14.45 -0.85
N SER A 67 4.99 -15.19 -1.48
CA SER A 67 4.29 -14.78 -2.70
C SER A 67 3.61 -13.41 -2.58
N TYR A 68 3.09 -13.07 -1.39
CA TYR A 68 2.44 -11.79 -1.11
C TYR A 68 3.41 -10.61 -1.25
N ILE A 69 4.58 -10.69 -0.60
CA ILE A 69 5.61 -9.65 -0.67
C ILE A 69 6.17 -9.53 -2.08
N ARG A 70 6.40 -10.66 -2.75
CA ARG A 70 6.84 -10.67 -4.16
C ARG A 70 5.85 -9.98 -5.08
N ASN A 71 4.54 -10.18 -4.87
CA ASN A 71 3.50 -9.54 -5.66
C ASN A 71 3.48 -8.02 -5.41
N LEU A 72 3.47 -7.58 -4.15
CA LEU A 72 3.50 -6.15 -3.79
C LEU A 72 4.74 -5.44 -4.34
N TYR A 73 5.89 -6.08 -4.25
CA TYR A 73 7.14 -5.55 -4.80
C TYR A 73 7.04 -5.38 -6.32
N ASN A 74 6.53 -6.39 -7.03
CA ASN A 74 6.30 -6.28 -8.46
C ASN A 74 5.32 -5.16 -8.82
N GLN A 75 4.26 -4.97 -8.03
CA GLN A 75 3.36 -3.84 -8.24
C GLN A 75 4.08 -2.50 -8.06
N ARG A 76 5.01 -2.38 -7.11
CA ARG A 76 5.80 -1.15 -6.91
C ARG A 76 6.71 -0.86 -8.09
N VAL A 77 7.49 -1.86 -8.53
CA VAL A 77 8.45 -1.72 -9.64
C VAL A 77 7.76 -1.42 -10.97
N ASN A 78 6.54 -1.95 -11.17
CA ASN A 78 5.75 -1.71 -12.39
C ASN A 78 4.79 -0.53 -12.27
N GLU A 79 4.94 0.35 -11.27
CA GLU A 79 4.10 1.55 -11.08
C GLU A 79 2.58 1.24 -10.97
N GLN A 80 2.24 0.04 -10.50
CA GLN A 80 0.85 -0.42 -10.31
C GLN A 80 0.31 -0.08 -8.92
N LEU A 81 1.17 0.34 -7.99
CA LEU A 81 0.73 0.88 -6.71
C LEU A 81 0.27 2.34 -6.88
N PRO A 82 -0.76 2.77 -6.12
CA PRO A 82 -1.15 4.18 -6.08
C PRO A 82 0.03 5.09 -5.68
N PRO A 83 -0.03 6.39 -5.98
CA PRO A 83 1.01 7.35 -5.57
C PRO A 83 0.98 7.54 -4.05
N ILE A 84 1.62 6.61 -3.35
CA ILE A 84 1.79 6.60 -1.90
C ILE A 84 3.24 6.90 -1.54
N THR A 85 3.40 7.55 -0.39
CA THR A 85 4.68 7.64 0.31
C THR A 85 4.87 6.34 1.10
N GLY A 86 6.07 5.78 1.03
CA GLY A 86 6.45 4.52 1.67
C GLY A 86 7.71 4.69 2.48
#